data_AF-A0A7V0PJA1-F1
#
_entry.id   AF-A0A7V0PJA1-F1
#
_cell.length_a   1.000
_cell.length_b   1.000
_cell.length_c   1.000
_cell.angle_alpha   90.00
_cell.angle_beta   90.00
_cell.angle_gamma   90.00
#
_symmetry.space_group_name_H-M   'P 1'
#
loop_
_entity.id
_entity.type
_entity.pdbx_description
1 polymer ?
#
loop_
_entity_poly.entity_id
_entity_poly.type
_entity_poly.pdbx_seq_one_letter_code
_entity_poly.pdbx_strand_id
1 'polypeptide(L)'
;MREPELLRFIQYSFVLLRGDGAVENSIAVLRTLAREISPEIYISLMAQYHPTPPVRTHPTLSRTITPTEYERVLDEAERLGFTHGFIQELSSAGNYLPEFMRENPFG
;
A
#
# COMPACT_ATOMS: atom_id res chain seq x y z
N MET A 1 -12.20 -8.66 -33.68
CA MET A 1 -11.62 -8.85 -32.33
C MET A 1 -11.68 -7.50 -31.63
N ARG A 2 -12.44 -7.37 -30.54
CA ARG A 2 -12.58 -6.11 -29.77
C ARG A 2 -11.78 -6.21 -28.48
N GLU A 3 -10.87 -5.25 -28.33
CA GLU A 3 -10.21 -4.65 -27.15
C GLU A 3 -9.83 -5.53 -25.93
N PRO A 4 -8.52 -5.60 -25.59
CA PRO A 4 -8.04 -5.92 -24.24
C PRO A 4 -7.85 -4.66 -23.36
N GLU A 5 -8.49 -3.52 -23.66
CA GLU A 5 -8.22 -2.24 -22.99
C GLU A 5 -8.86 -2.09 -21.58
N LEU A 6 -9.78 -2.98 -21.19
CA LEU A 6 -10.51 -2.86 -19.92
C LEU A 6 -9.73 -3.34 -18.68
N LEU A 7 -8.61 -4.03 -18.84
CA LEU A 7 -7.76 -4.45 -17.70
C LEU A 7 -6.73 -3.38 -17.28
N ARG A 8 -6.62 -2.27 -18.03
CA ARG A 8 -5.62 -1.20 -17.81
C ARG A 8 -5.91 -0.27 -16.63
N PHE A 9 -7.06 -0.40 -15.98
CA PHE A 9 -7.54 0.58 -14.98
C PHE A 9 -7.85 -0.01 -13.61
N ILE A 10 -7.42 -1.24 -13.31
CA ILE A 10 -7.55 -1.74 -11.94
C ILE A 10 -6.35 -1.29 -11.12
N GLN A 11 -6.44 -0.07 -10.57
CA GLN A 11 -5.52 0.39 -9.54
C GLN A 11 -5.82 -0.37 -8.24
N TYR A 12 -5.04 -1.40 -7.95
CA TYR A 12 -5.04 -2.00 -6.63
C TYR A 12 -4.14 -1.14 -5.72
N SER A 13 -4.79 -0.31 -4.89
CA SER A 13 -4.13 0.47 -3.84
C SER A 13 -4.07 -0.36 -2.58
N PHE A 14 -2.88 -0.82 -2.21
CA PHE A 14 -2.66 -1.46 -0.91
C PHE A 14 -2.20 -0.43 0.08
N VAL A 15 -3.03 -0.17 1.10
CA VAL A 15 -2.58 0.50 2.31
C VAL A 15 -1.85 -0.54 3.13
N LEU A 16 -0.55 -0.35 3.34
CA LEU A 16 0.22 -1.15 4.28
C LEU A 16 -0.27 -0.85 5.70
N LEU A 17 -1.24 -1.64 6.16
CA LEU A 17 -1.71 -1.61 7.54
C LEU A 17 -0.69 -2.34 8.43
N ARG A 18 -0.51 -1.88 9.68
CA ARG A 18 0.26 -2.61 10.69
C ARG A 18 -0.64 -3.58 11.47
N GLY A 19 -0.06 -4.69 11.88
CA GLY A 19 -0.68 -5.77 12.65
C GLY A 19 0.21 -7.01 12.60
N ASP A 20 0.07 -7.94 13.55
CA ASP A 20 0.75 -9.23 13.43
C ASP A 20 0.32 -9.90 12.11
N GLY A 21 1.30 -10.21 11.27
CA GLY A 21 1.06 -10.82 9.95
C GLY A 21 0.66 -9.84 8.84
N ALA A 22 0.73 -8.52 9.04
CA ALA A 22 0.29 -7.58 8.01
C ALA A 22 1.23 -7.53 6.78
N VAL A 23 2.55 -7.61 6.99
CA VAL A 23 3.53 -7.75 5.90
C VAL A 23 3.30 -9.06 5.15
N GLU A 24 3.08 -10.14 5.89
CA GLU A 24 2.81 -11.47 5.37
C GLU A 24 1.49 -11.51 4.59
N ASN A 25 0.48 -10.77 5.01
CA ASN A 25 -0.79 -10.60 4.29
C ASN A 25 -0.57 -9.83 2.99
N SER A 26 0.15 -8.70 3.01
CA SER A 26 0.50 -7.96 1.78
C SER A 26 1.25 -8.83 0.78
N ILE A 27 2.23 -9.62 1.25
CA ILE A 27 2.95 -10.61 0.43
C ILE A 27 1.99 -11.66 -0.12
N ALA A 28 1.08 -12.20 0.70
CA ALA A 28 0.10 -13.19 0.25
C ALA A 28 -0.84 -12.64 -0.82
N VAL A 29 -1.23 -11.37 -0.72
CA VAL A 29 -2.03 -10.71 -1.75
C VAL A 29 -1.22 -10.53 -3.03
N LEU A 30 0.02 -10.05 -2.96
CA LEU A 30 0.90 -9.95 -4.14
C LEU A 30 1.05 -11.29 -4.85
N ARG A 31 1.28 -12.37 -4.09
CA ARG A 31 1.36 -13.74 -4.64
C ARG A 31 0.07 -14.17 -5.30
N THR A 32 -1.08 -13.82 -4.71
CA THR A 32 -2.40 -14.14 -5.28
C THR A 32 -2.63 -13.37 -6.57
N LEU A 33 -2.30 -12.07 -6.61
CA LEU A 33 -2.41 -11.25 -7.82
C LEU A 33 -1.51 -11.76 -8.95
N ALA A 34 -0.25 -12.10 -8.63
CA ALA A 34 0.69 -12.63 -9.61
C ALA A 34 0.24 -14.00 -10.17
N ARG A 35 -0.37 -14.85 -9.32
CA ARG A 35 -0.81 -16.20 -9.69
C ARG A 35 -2.14 -16.21 -10.44
N GLU A 36 -3.13 -15.47 -9.93
CA GLU A 36 -4.52 -15.55 -10.40
C GLU A 36 -4.84 -14.50 -11.48
N ILE A 37 -4.08 -13.40 -11.54
CA ILE A 37 -4.32 -12.31 -12.49
C ILE A 37 -3.18 -12.22 -13.49
N SER A 38 -2.07 -11.58 -13.12
CA SER A 38 -0.84 -11.44 -13.92
C SER A 38 0.11 -10.47 -13.20
N PRO A 39 1.43 -10.65 -13.27
CA PRO A 39 2.39 -9.63 -12.85
C PRO A 39 2.42 -8.39 -13.77
N GLU A 40 1.79 -8.44 -14.95
CA GLU A 40 1.73 -7.32 -15.88
C GLU A 40 0.71 -6.23 -15.49
N ILE A 41 -0.14 -6.49 -14.48
CA ILE A 41 -1.10 -5.49 -14.00
C ILE A 41 -0.41 -4.31 -13.33
N TYR A 42 -1.09 -3.17 -13.32
CA TYR A 42 -0.63 -1.99 -12.59
C TYR A 42 -0.97 -2.12 -11.11
N ILE A 43 0.04 -2.02 -10.24
CA ILE A 43 -0.15 -1.98 -8.78
C ILE A 43 0.29 -0.64 -8.20
N SER A 44 -0.33 -0.22 -7.10
CA SER A 44 0.14 0.92 -6.33
C SER A 44 0.40 0.52 -4.89
N LEU A 45 1.67 0.60 -4.48
CA LEU A 45 2.11 0.31 -3.12
C LEU A 45 2.19 1.63 -2.35
N MET A 46 1.31 1.79 -1.36
CA MET A 46 1.13 3.03 -0.62
C MET A 46 1.55 2.87 0.85
N ALA A 47 2.40 3.79 1.31
CA ALA A 47 2.87 3.89 2.69
C ALA A 47 2.19 5.03 3.44
N GLN A 48 0.86 5.13 3.39
CA GLN A 48 0.11 6.31 3.85
C GLN A 48 -0.52 6.19 5.24
N TYR A 49 -0.28 5.08 5.96
CA TYR A 49 -0.82 4.94 7.31
C TYR A 49 -0.14 5.93 8.26
N HIS A 50 -0.95 6.74 8.97
CA HIS A 50 -0.48 7.63 10.02
C HIS A 50 -1.28 7.42 11.32
N PRO A 51 -0.62 7.16 12.46
CA PRO A 51 -1.30 6.96 13.73
C PRO A 51 -2.00 8.25 14.18
N THR A 52 -3.25 8.12 14.60
CA THR A 52 -4.04 9.23 15.17
C THR A 52 -3.99 9.21 16.70
N PRO A 53 -4.32 10.32 17.39
CA PRO A 53 -4.28 10.38 18.85
C PRO A 53 -5.02 9.23 19.57
N PRO A 54 -6.21 8.76 19.11
CA PRO A 54 -6.90 7.63 19.73
C PRO A 54 -6.14 6.30 19.72
N VAL A 55 -5.22 6.08 18.77
CA VAL A 55 -4.48 4.81 18.62
C VAL A 55 -3.04 4.90 19.12
N ARG A 56 -2.66 6.01 19.77
CA ARG A 56 -1.29 6.26 20.23
C ARG A 56 -0.75 5.18 21.19
N THR A 57 -1.60 4.54 21.96
CA THR A 57 -1.23 3.44 22.88
C THR A 57 -1.59 2.05 22.33
N HIS A 58 -2.15 1.98 21.13
CA HIS A 58 -2.53 0.71 20.54
C HIS A 58 -1.26 -0.10 20.19
N PRO A 59 -1.19 -1.40 20.55
CA PRO A 59 0.03 -2.19 20.40
C PRO A 59 0.53 -2.27 18.95
N THR A 60 -0.38 -2.24 17.98
CA THR A 60 -0.06 -2.41 16.56
C THR A 60 -0.28 -1.16 15.71
N LEU A 61 -1.12 -0.21 16.15
CA LEU A 61 -1.57 0.94 15.36
C LEU A 61 -0.91 2.26 15.79
N SER A 62 0.04 2.20 16.73
CA SER A 62 0.67 3.40 17.32
C SER A 62 1.84 3.97 16.52
N ARG A 63 2.27 3.31 15.42
CA ARG A 63 3.37 3.80 14.56
C ARG A 63 3.08 3.52 13.08
N THR A 64 3.75 4.28 12.22
CA THR A 64 3.85 4.01 10.78
C THR A 64 4.65 2.72 10.52
N ILE A 65 4.57 2.20 9.30
CA ILE A 65 5.41 1.07 8.85
C ILE A 65 6.90 1.43 8.92
N THR A 66 7.76 0.46 9.21
CA THR A 66 9.22 0.66 9.19
C THR A 66 9.77 0.56 7.76
N PRO A 67 10.97 1.12 7.49
CA PRO A 67 11.66 0.89 6.23
C PRO A 67 11.82 -0.60 5.89
N THR A 68 12.20 -1.42 6.87
CA THR A 68 12.37 -2.87 6.66
C THR A 68 11.05 -3.58 6.32
N GLU A 69 9.94 -3.21 6.96
CA GLU A 69 8.62 -3.78 6.63
C GLU A 69 8.21 -3.40 5.20
N TYR A 70 8.51 -2.17 4.80
CA TYR A 70 8.25 -1.66 3.46
C TYR A 70 9.10 -2.35 2.39
N GLU A 71 10.42 -2.43 2.61
CA GLU A 71 11.39 -3.11 1.73
C GLU A 71 11.00 -4.56 1.49
N ARG A 72 10.60 -5.31 2.53
CA ARG A 72 10.16 -6.71 2.38
C ARG A 72 9.00 -6.88 1.38
N VAL A 73 8.08 -5.91 1.32
CA VAL A 73 6.96 -5.97 0.39
C VAL A 73 7.39 -5.57 -1.03
N LEU A 74 8.29 -4.58 -1.15
CA LEU A 74 8.88 -4.18 -2.43
C LEU A 74 9.68 -5.33 -3.05
N ASP A 75 10.58 -5.95 -2.28
CA ASP A 75 11.41 -7.06 -2.73
C ASP A 75 10.55 -8.21 -3.25
N GLU A 76 9.43 -8.50 -2.58
CA GLU A 76 8.50 -9.53 -3.03
C GLU A 76 7.78 -9.14 -4.32
N ALA A 77 7.35 -7.88 -4.46
CA ALA A 77 6.72 -7.38 -5.68
C ALA A 77 7.68 -7.47 -6.87
N GLU A 78 8.95 -7.08 -6.67
CA GLU A 78 10.01 -7.21 -7.68
C GLU A 78 10.27 -8.67 -8.02
N ARG A 79 10.40 -9.55 -7.01
CA ARG A 79 10.62 -11.00 -7.19
C ARG A 79 9.48 -11.67 -7.95
N LEU A 80 8.24 -11.20 -7.80
CA LEU A 80 7.07 -11.70 -8.51
C LEU A 80 6.95 -11.13 -9.94
N GLY A 81 7.79 -10.17 -10.31
CA GLY A 81 7.84 -9.59 -11.66
C GLY A 81 6.86 -8.44 -11.89
N PHE A 82 6.35 -7.78 -10.84
CA PHE A 82 5.55 -6.58 -11.01
C PHE A 82 6.43 -5.42 -11.49
N THR A 83 6.22 -4.98 -12.72
CA THR A 83 7.02 -3.91 -13.35
C THR A 83 6.22 -2.63 -13.63
N HIS A 84 4.88 -2.70 -13.54
CA HIS A 84 3.99 -1.59 -13.82
C HIS A 84 3.35 -1.10 -12.52
N GLY A 85 3.54 0.18 -12.18
CA GLY A 85 2.94 0.70 -10.96
C GLY A 85 3.49 2.02 -10.47
N PHE A 86 2.91 2.46 -9.36
CA PHE A 86 3.36 3.61 -8.59
C PHE A 86 3.80 3.16 -7.21
N ILE A 87 5.08 3.36 -6.90
CA ILE A 87 5.67 3.08 -5.60
C ILE A 87 5.82 4.42 -4.89
N GLN A 88 5.16 4.57 -3.74
CA GLN A 88 5.20 5.80 -2.97
C GLN A 88 6.32 5.74 -1.93
N GLU A 89 7.18 6.77 -1.87
CA GLU A 89 8.23 6.81 -0.85
C GLU A 89 7.64 6.79 0.57
N LEU A 90 8.32 6.09 1.47
CA LEU A 90 7.98 5.99 2.90
C LEU A 90 7.81 7.37 3.58
N SER A 91 8.56 8.36 3.09
CA SER A 91 8.50 9.78 3.52
C SER A 91 7.14 10.44 3.26
N SER A 92 6.32 9.87 2.38
CA SER A 92 5.05 10.46 1.94
C SER A 92 3.89 10.29 2.93
N ALA A 93 4.06 9.51 4.00
CA ALA A 93 3.03 9.25 5.00
C ALA A 93 2.46 10.54 5.65
N GLY A 94 3.22 11.64 5.62
CA GLY A 94 2.81 12.95 6.15
C GLY A 94 2.26 13.94 5.10
N ASN A 95 2.43 13.67 3.81
CA ASN A 95 2.23 14.69 2.77
C ASN A 95 0.76 14.90 2.34
N TYR A 96 -0.13 13.96 2.69
CA TYR A 96 -1.54 13.99 2.27
C TYR A 96 -2.50 13.84 3.45
N LEU A 97 -2.06 14.19 4.66
CA LEU A 97 -2.90 14.10 5.85
C LEU A 97 -3.86 15.30 5.93
N PRO A 98 -5.18 15.07 5.86
CA PRO A 98 -6.15 16.12 6.14
C PRO A 98 -6.01 16.57 7.59
N GLU A 99 -6.08 17.88 7.82
CA GLU A 99 -6.07 18.41 9.18
C GLU A 99 -7.49 18.35 9.74
N PHE A 100 -7.89 17.16 10.20
CA PHE A 100 -9.24 16.86 10.71
C PHE A 100 -9.69 17.72 11.91
N MET A 101 -8.78 18.52 12.48
CA MET A 101 -9.08 19.49 13.52
C MET A 101 -9.56 20.86 12.98
N ARG A 102 -9.49 21.09 11.66
CA ARG A 102 -9.99 22.31 11.01
C ARG A 102 -11.46 22.17 10.61
N GLU A 103 -12.12 23.32 10.46
CA GLU A 103 -13.49 23.41 9.94
C GLU A 103 -13.59 22.92 8.47
N ASN A 104 -12.58 23.19 7.66
CA ASN A 104 -12.42 22.56 6.34
C ASN A 104 -11.13 21.73 6.29
N PRO A 105 -11.20 20.42 6.61
CA PRO A 105 -10.02 19.58 6.80
C PRO A 105 -9.34 19.16 5.49
N PHE A 106 -10.01 19.34 4.34
CA PHE A 106 -9.52 18.92 3.03
C PHE A 106 -9.08 20.07 2.12
N GLY A 107 -9.29 21.33 2.54
CA GLY A 107 -9.09 22.52 1.69
C GLY A 107 -10.33 22.95 0.93
#